data_AF-A0A9N7VB14-F1
#
_entry.id   AF-A0A9N7VB14-F1
#
_cell.length_a   1.000
_cell.length_b   1.000
_cell.length_c   1.000
_cell.angle_alpha   90.00
_cell.angle_beta   90.00
_cell.angle_gamma   90.00
#
_symmetry.space_group_name_H-M   'P 1'
#
loop_
_entity.id
_entity.type
_entity.pdbx_description
1 polymer ?
#
loop_
_entity_poly.entity_id
_entity_poly.type
_entity_poly.pdbx_seq_one_letter_code
_entity_poly.pdbx_strand_id
1 'polypeptide(L)'
;MHSSCFKAHSHTGISTCLLRVGNESLAQVKEFKYLGVLFASEGTMEREIGRRIGAAGAVLRSLYRTVVTKRELSRKAKLSYLPVDLRSYPHLWS
;
A
#
# COMPACT_ATOMS: atom_id res chain seq x y z
N MET A 1 -24.02 6.80 -11.04
CA MET A 1 -24.08 7.85 -9.99
C MET A 1 -23.15 8.96 -10.40
N HIS A 2 -23.71 10.08 -10.87
CA HIS A 2 -22.95 11.19 -11.45
C HIS A 2 -22.09 11.88 -10.38
N SER A 3 -20.84 12.17 -10.71
CA SER A 3 -19.90 12.94 -9.86
C SER A 3 -20.38 14.36 -9.53
N SER A 4 -21.53 14.77 -10.05
CA SER A 4 -22.16 16.07 -9.88
C SER A 4 -22.49 16.42 -8.42
N CYS A 5 -22.79 15.44 -7.56
CA CYS A 5 -23.06 15.71 -6.14
C CYS A 5 -21.78 16.13 -5.38
N PHE A 6 -20.62 15.64 -5.82
CA PHE A 6 -19.33 16.01 -5.25
C PHE A 6 -18.90 17.43 -5.60
N LYS A 7 -19.18 17.83 -6.83
CA LYS A 7 -18.74 19.11 -7.39
C LYS A 7 -19.62 20.28 -6.98
N ALA A 8 -20.77 20.02 -6.37
CA ALA A 8 -21.69 21.05 -5.89
C ALA A 8 -21.14 21.87 -4.70
N HIS A 9 -20.06 21.42 -4.05
CA HIS A 9 -19.52 22.04 -2.85
C HIS A 9 -18.73 23.35 -3.08
N SER A 10 -18.52 23.77 -4.33
CA SER A 10 -17.66 24.94 -4.64
C SER A 10 -18.39 26.27 -4.85
N HIS A 11 -19.74 26.35 -4.77
CA HIS A 11 -20.41 27.62 -5.13
C HIS A 11 -21.61 28.09 -4.31
N THR A 12 -22.21 27.33 -3.39
CA THR A 12 -23.27 27.85 -2.53
C THR A 12 -23.32 27.10 -1.21
N GLY A 13 -23.20 27.82 -0.10
CA GLY A 13 -23.40 27.27 1.23
C GLY A 13 -24.87 26.94 1.44
N ILE A 14 -25.21 25.65 1.48
CA ILE A 14 -26.26 24.96 2.26
C ILE A 14 -26.09 23.45 1.95
N SER A 15 -25.64 22.69 2.94
CA SER A 15 -25.16 21.30 2.79
C SER A 15 -26.26 20.27 3.07
N THR A 16 -27.11 19.97 2.09
CA THR A 16 -27.95 18.77 2.11
C THR A 16 -27.81 18.01 0.80
N CYS A 17 -26.64 17.38 0.61
CA CYS A 17 -26.40 16.48 -0.51
C CYS A 17 -26.98 15.09 -0.20
N LEU A 18 -28.20 14.82 -0.64
CA LEU A 18 -28.78 13.47 -0.59
C LEU A 18 -28.22 12.61 -1.74
N LEU A 19 -27.45 11.59 -1.40
CA LEU A 19 -26.94 10.61 -2.38
C LEU A 19 -28.11 9.74 -2.83
N ARG A 20 -28.45 9.79 -4.13
CA ARG A 20 -29.55 9.00 -4.70
C ARG A 20 -29.02 7.74 -5.39
N VAL A 21 -29.31 6.57 -4.82
CA VAL A 21 -29.02 5.26 -5.40
C VAL A 21 -30.35 4.64 -5.81
N GLY A 22 -30.67 4.67 -7.10
CA GLY A 22 -32.01 4.29 -7.56
C GLY A 22 -33.10 5.21 -6.98
N ASN A 23 -34.04 4.63 -6.22
CA ASN A 23 -35.14 5.37 -5.58
C ASN A 23 -34.88 5.74 -4.11
N GLU A 24 -33.78 5.29 -3.52
CA GLU A 24 -33.46 5.55 -2.11
C GLU A 24 -32.49 6.74 -1.98
N SER A 25 -32.80 7.64 -1.05
CA SER A 25 -31.97 8.79 -0.69
C SER A 25 -31.20 8.49 0.60
N LEU A 26 -29.88 8.37 0.50
CA LEU A 26 -29.00 8.23 1.65
C LEU A 26 -28.70 9.60 2.25
N ALA A 27 -28.88 9.71 3.57
CA ALA A 27 -28.37 10.84 4.35
C ALA A 27 -26.86 10.99 4.09
N GLN A 28 -26.35 12.23 4.10
CA GLN A 28 -24.97 12.51 3.76
C GLN A 28 -24.01 11.77 4.71
N VAL A 29 -23.40 10.68 4.23
CA VAL A 29 -22.47 9.85 4.99
C VAL A 29 -21.06 10.43 4.87
N LYS A 30 -20.33 10.55 5.99
CA LYS A 30 -18.96 11.10 6.03
C LYS A 30 -17.99 10.36 5.12
N GLU A 31 -18.19 9.05 4.96
CA GLU A 31 -17.38 8.18 4.11
C GLU A 31 -18.28 7.20 3.35
N PHE A 32 -18.00 6.97 2.08
CA PHE A 32 -18.68 5.97 1.26
C PHE A 32 -17.66 5.07 0.55
N LYS A 33 -17.98 3.78 0.45
CA LYS A 33 -17.16 2.80 -0.26
C LYS A 33 -17.86 2.38 -1.53
N TYR A 34 -17.24 2.62 -2.68
CA TYR A 34 -17.74 2.18 -3.98
C TYR A 34 -16.64 1.49 -4.76
N LEU A 35 -16.91 0.29 -5.29
CA LEU A 35 -15.95 -0.55 -6.02
C LEU A 35 -14.60 -0.72 -5.29
N GLY A 36 -14.62 -0.76 -3.95
CA GLY A 36 -13.41 -0.90 -3.13
C GLY A 36 -12.63 0.39 -2.88
N VAL A 37 -13.04 1.52 -3.46
CA VAL A 37 -12.49 2.86 -3.23
C VAL A 37 -13.30 3.55 -2.14
N LEU A 38 -12.62 4.07 -1.12
CA LEU A 38 -13.24 4.91 -0.09
C LEU A 38 -13.16 6.37 -0.51
N PHE A 39 -14.27 7.07 -0.36
CA PHE A 39 -14.42 8.47 -0.72
C PHE A 39 -14.98 9.22 0.49
N ALA A 40 -14.39 10.36 0.84
CA ALA A 40 -14.91 11.22 1.89
C ALA A 40 -16.00 12.15 1.33
N SER A 41 -17.00 12.52 2.13
CA SER A 41 -18.07 13.48 1.78
C SER A 41 -17.56 14.86 1.35
N GLU A 42 -16.31 15.17 1.68
CA GLU A 42 -15.58 16.42 1.35
C GLU A 42 -14.86 16.36 -0.02
N GLY A 43 -14.80 15.18 -0.64
CA GLY A 43 -14.28 15.00 -2.01
C GLY A 43 -12.80 14.68 -2.04
N THR A 44 -12.23 14.52 -0.86
CA THR A 44 -10.85 14.13 -0.65
C THR A 44 -10.74 12.61 -0.75
N MET A 45 -9.79 12.15 -1.57
CA MET A 45 -9.38 10.74 -1.66
C MET A 45 -8.11 10.46 -0.84
N GLU A 46 -7.60 11.46 -0.11
CA GLU A 46 -6.34 11.39 0.63
C GLU A 46 -6.29 10.22 1.61
N ARG A 47 -7.41 9.94 2.29
CA ARG A 47 -7.50 8.83 3.25
C ARG A 47 -7.41 7.45 2.57
N GLU A 48 -8.04 7.27 1.41
CA GLU A 48 -7.92 6.02 0.63
C GLU A 48 -6.52 5.85 0.05
N ILE A 49 -5.90 6.94 -0.40
CA ILE A 49 -4.50 6.96 -0.87
C ILE A 49 -3.57 6.57 0.27
N GLY A 50 -3.70 7.20 1.44
CA GLY A 50 -2.91 6.88 2.63
C GLY A 50 -3.07 5.42 3.06
N ARG A 51 -4.31 4.89 3.02
CA ARG A 51 -4.57 3.46 3.30
C ARG A 51 -3.83 2.55 2.31
N ARG A 52 -3.91 2.83 1.01
CA ARG A 52 -3.26 2.02 -0.03
C ARG A 52 -1.73 2.05 0.09
N ILE A 53 -1.16 3.22 0.35
CA ILE A 53 0.27 3.38 0.59
C ILE A 53 0.70 2.59 1.83
N GLY A 54 -0.05 2.71 2.94
CA GLY A 54 0.23 1.97 4.17
C GLY A 54 0.20 0.45 3.96
N ALA A 55 -0.81 -0.05 3.26
CA ALA A 55 -0.93 -1.48 2.93
C ALA A 55 0.23 -1.97 2.05
N ALA A 56 0.56 -1.23 0.98
CA ALA A 56 1.68 -1.56 0.11
C ALA A 56 3.02 -1.53 0.87
N GLY A 57 3.21 -0.55 1.75
CA GLY A 57 4.40 -0.43 2.60
C GLY A 57 4.55 -1.59 3.58
N ALA A 58 3.45 -2.07 4.16
CA ALA A 58 3.45 -3.26 5.02
C ALA A 58 3.88 -4.52 4.26
N VAL A 59 3.35 -4.72 3.05
CA VAL A 59 3.73 -5.83 2.17
C VAL A 59 5.21 -5.73 1.79
N LEU A 60 5.68 -4.57 1.35
CA LEU A 60 7.08 -4.35 1.01
C LEU A 60 8.02 -4.64 2.19
N ARG A 61 7.66 -4.18 3.41
CA ARG A 61 8.44 -4.46 4.63
C ARG A 61 8.53 -5.96 4.92
N SER A 62 7.44 -6.70 4.75
CA SER A 62 7.41 -8.16 4.94
C SER A 62 8.28 -8.89 3.92
N LEU A 63 8.16 -8.50 2.64
CA LEU A 63 8.95 -9.06 1.56
C LEU A 63 10.45 -8.77 1.73
N TYR A 64 10.81 -7.53 2.08
CA TYR A 64 12.20 -7.15 2.31
C TYR A 64 12.83 -7.99 3.42
N ARG A 65 12.15 -8.15 4.57
CA ARG A 65 12.61 -9.03 5.66
C ARG A 65 12.84 -10.45 5.16
N THR A 66 11.87 -11.01 4.45
CA THR A 66 11.97 -12.38 3.92
C THR A 66 13.13 -12.55 2.95
N VAL A 67 13.31 -11.60 2.02
CA VAL A 67 14.39 -11.64 1.01
C VAL A 67 15.76 -11.44 1.68
N VAL A 68 15.89 -10.50 2.60
CA VAL A 68 17.13 -10.27 3.35
C VAL A 68 17.49 -11.50 4.17
N THR A 69 16.54 -12.09 4.90
CA THR A 69 16.80 -13.31 5.67
C THR A 69 17.21 -14.47 4.76
N LYS A 70 16.53 -14.70 3.63
CA LYS A 70 16.93 -15.76 2.68
C LYS A 70 18.31 -15.52 2.07
N ARG A 71 18.62 -14.27 1.69
CA ARG A 71 19.96 -13.90 1.18
C ARG A 71 21.04 -14.08 2.23
N GLU A 72 20.76 -13.70 3.47
CA GLU A 72 21.70 -13.84 4.58
C GLU A 72 21.99 -15.31 4.89
N LEU A 73 20.96 -16.15 4.94
CA LEU A 73 21.11 -17.60 5.09
C LEU A 73 21.88 -18.21 3.92
N SER A 74 21.59 -17.79 2.68
CA SER A 74 22.34 -18.24 1.50
C SER A 74 23.81 -17.81 1.54
N ARG A 75 24.10 -16.58 1.98
CA ARG A 75 25.48 -16.08 2.14
C ARG A 75 26.23 -16.84 3.22
N LYS A 76 25.60 -17.08 4.37
CA LYS A 76 26.17 -17.89 5.46
C LYS A 76 26.44 -19.32 4.99
N ALA A 77 25.51 -19.95 4.28
CA ALA A 77 25.71 -21.28 3.71
C ALA A 77 26.86 -21.32 2.70
N LYS A 78 26.98 -20.29 1.83
CA LYS A 78 28.11 -20.16 0.90
C LYS A 78 29.45 -20.00 1.62
N LEU A 79 29.50 -19.21 2.70
CA LEU A 79 30.69 -19.03 3.52
C LEU A 79 31.05 -20.29 4.31
N SER A 80 30.06 -21.03 4.82
CA SER A 80 30.30 -22.28 5.53
C SER A 80 30.72 -23.43 4.61
N TYR A 81 30.32 -23.39 3.33
CA TYR A 81 30.79 -24.34 2.30
C TYR A 81 32.18 -23.99 1.75
N LEU A 82 32.71 -22.81 2.06
CA LEU A 82 34.12 -22.48 1.86
C LEU A 82 34.90 -22.68 3.17
N PRO A 83 35.12 -23.92 3.68
CA PRO A 83 36.13 -24.14 4.71
C PRO A 83 37.46 -24.30 3.98
N VAL A 84 37.93 -23.26 3.30
CA VAL A 84 39.26 -23.29 2.72
C VAL A 84 39.99 -22.09 3.27
N ASP A 85 40.65 -22.36 4.39
CA ASP A 85 41.78 -21.57 4.84
C ASP A 85 42.70 -21.40 3.62
N LEU A 86 42.64 -20.22 3.00
CA LEU A 86 43.41 -19.88 1.80
C LEU A 86 44.92 -20.02 2.05
N ARG A 87 45.34 -20.22 3.31
CA ARG A 87 46.70 -20.61 3.72
C ARG A 87 47.07 -22.06 3.40
N SER A 88 46.13 -22.97 3.19
CA SER A 88 46.41 -24.40 3.03
C SER A 88 46.74 -24.83 1.59
N TYR A 89 46.52 -23.96 0.59
CA TYR A 89 46.77 -24.27 -0.82
C TYR A 89 47.77 -23.29 -1.47
N PRO A 90 49.05 -23.31 -1.09
CA PRO A 90 50.08 -22.41 -1.63
C PRO A 90 50.44 -22.70 -3.10
N HIS A 91 50.01 -23.83 -3.66
CA HIS A 91 50.31 -24.24 -5.03
C HIS A 91 49.33 -23.68 -6.08
N LEU A 92 48.26 -22.99 -5.66
CA LEU A 92 47.32 -22.32 -6.56
C LEU A 92 47.73 -20.87 -6.90
N TRP A 93 48.86 -20.40 -6.36
CA TRP A 93 49.48 -19.10 -6.69
C TRP A 93 50.90 -19.29 -7.25
N SER A 94 51.09 -20.28 -8.13
CA SER A 94 52.29 -20.37 -8.94
C SER A 94 52.01 -20.07 -10.40
#